data_AF-A0AAU2AJ38-F1
#
_entry.id   AF-A0AAU2AJ38-F1
#
_cell.length_a   1.000
_cell.length_b   1.000
_cell.length_c   1.000
_cell.angle_alpha   90.00
_cell.angle_beta   90.00
_cell.angle_gamma   90.00
#
_symmetry.space_group_name_H-M   'P 1'
#
loop_
_entity.id
_entity.type
_entity.pdbx_description
1 polymer ?
#
loop_
_entity_poly.entity_id
_entity_poly.type
_entity_poly.pdbx_seq_one_letter_code
_entity_poly.pdbx_strand_id
1 'polypeptide(L)'
;MTDGLTVDESLRALAALEAAWKDDEEALGALAAGGPDEQPLPALVAAYGEHAIDTLMALAFGLRSSMTDEELEALTDAVSSNIGARMAALLARTLRAWAATTAAGDLAATKAIARTVIDAMRAVTEEPGKTDVLPLLATFRTYALSNP
;
A
#
# COMPACT_ATOMS: atom_id res chain seq x y z
N MET A 1 -11.40 1.40 11.89
CA MET A 1 -10.69 0.12 12.01
C MET A 1 -9.68 0.10 10.89
N THR A 2 -8.39 0.23 11.18
CA THR A 2 -7.35 -0.07 10.20
C THR A 2 -7.39 -1.57 9.96
N ASP A 3 -7.77 -2.00 8.76
CA ASP A 3 -7.89 -3.42 8.42
C ASP A 3 -6.50 -4.09 8.37
N GLY A 4 -5.96 -4.40 9.55
CA GLY A 4 -4.85 -5.33 9.76
C GLY A 4 -3.50 -4.73 10.14
N LEU A 5 -3.25 -3.42 9.92
CA LEU A 5 -1.97 -2.77 10.25
C LEU A 5 -2.13 -1.79 11.42
N THR A 6 -1.18 -1.85 12.35
CA THR A 6 -0.99 -0.82 13.38
C THR A 6 -0.42 0.47 12.77
N VAL A 7 -0.48 1.57 13.54
CA VAL A 7 0.12 2.86 13.14
C VAL A 7 1.62 2.69 12.90
N ASP A 8 2.34 2.00 13.80
CA ASP A 8 3.79 1.82 13.69
C ASP A 8 4.16 0.98 12.46
N GLU A 9 3.41 -0.08 12.18
CA GLU A 9 3.57 -0.89 10.96
C GLU A 9 3.33 -0.06 9.69
N SER A 10 2.28 0.76 9.69
CA SER A 10 1.98 1.65 8.57
C SER A 10 3.10 2.68 8.35
N LEU A 11 3.64 3.26 9.43
CA LEU A 11 4.75 4.22 9.37
C LEU A 11 6.06 3.55 8.90
N ARG A 12 6.35 2.34 9.36
CA ARG A 12 7.52 1.56 8.94
C ARG A 12 7.43 1.17 7.46
N ALA A 13 6.24 0.76 7.00
CA ALA A 13 5.99 0.48 5.58
C ALA A 13 6.18 1.73 4.71
N LEU A 14 5.60 2.87 5.13
CA LEU A 14 5.77 4.16 4.44
C LEU A 14 7.22 4.61 4.39
N ALA A 15 7.98 4.45 5.48
CA ALA A 15 9.41 4.74 5.50
C ALA A 15 10.18 3.87 4.50
N ALA A 16 9.80 2.59 4.36
CA ALA A 16 10.40 1.68 3.39
C ALA A 16 10.08 2.06 1.95
N LEU A 17 8.84 2.50 1.66
CA LEU A 17 8.48 3.04 0.35
C LEU A 17 9.32 4.28 0.01
N GLU A 18 9.49 5.20 0.96
CA GLU A 18 10.32 6.39 0.77
C GLU A 18 11.80 6.07 0.55
N ALA A 19 12.36 5.14 1.34
CA ALA A 19 13.73 4.69 1.17
C ALA A 19 13.94 4.02 -0.20
N ALA A 20 13.00 3.17 -0.63
CA ALA A 20 13.04 2.52 -1.93
C ALA A 20 12.95 3.51 -3.10
N TRP A 21 12.15 4.58 -2.93
CA TRP A 21 12.03 5.66 -3.91
C TRP A 21 13.30 6.51 -4.01
N LYS A 22 13.94 6.80 -2.87
CA LYS A 22 15.18 7.58 -2.79
C LYS A 22 16.45 6.78 -3.10
N ASP A 23 16.32 5.48 -3.36
CA ASP A 23 17.44 4.55 -3.47
C ASP A 23 18.35 4.51 -2.22
N ASP A 24 17.76 4.73 -1.04
CA ASP A 24 18.46 4.73 0.26
C ASP A 24 18.53 3.30 0.84
N GLU A 25 19.60 2.59 0.47
CA GLU A 25 19.82 1.20 0.89
C GLU A 25 20.16 1.09 2.39
N GLU A 26 20.79 2.12 2.97
CA GLU A 26 21.11 2.14 4.39
C GLU A 26 19.83 2.23 5.22
N ALA A 27 18.92 3.14 4.87
CA ALA A 27 17.61 3.24 5.50
C ALA A 27 16.79 1.95 5.33
N LEU A 28 16.79 1.35 4.14
CA LEU A 28 16.11 0.08 3.89
C LEU A 28 16.68 -1.06 4.74
N GLY A 29 18.01 -1.12 4.88
CA GLY A 29 18.69 -2.08 5.74
C GLY A 29 18.32 -1.90 7.22
N ALA A 30 18.30 -0.66 7.70
CA ALA A 30 17.89 -0.35 9.07
C ALA A 30 16.43 -0.73 9.34
N LEU A 31 15.53 -0.46 8.40
CA LEU A 31 14.13 -0.84 8.49
C LEU A 31 13.92 -2.36 8.43
N ALA A 32 14.79 -3.09 7.72
CA ALA A 32 14.71 -4.55 7.63
C ALA A 32 15.19 -5.25 8.91
N ALA A 33 16.05 -4.60 9.70
CA ALA A 33 16.60 -5.10 10.96
C ALA A 33 15.60 -5.05 12.14
N GLY A 34 14.29 -5.20 11.87
CA GLY A 34 13.23 -5.16 12.89
C GLY A 34 13.36 -6.26 13.96
N GLY A 35 12.59 -6.11 15.04
CA GLY A 35 12.56 -7.06 16.16
C GLY A 35 12.03 -8.46 15.82
N PRO A 36 12.22 -9.45 16.72
CA PRO A 36 11.84 -10.85 16.50
C PRO A 36 10.32 -11.07 16.35
N ASP A 37 9.50 -10.17 16.92
CA ASP A 37 8.04 -10.22 16.84
C ASP A 37 7.48 -9.30 15.75
N GLU A 38 8.34 -8.55 15.06
CA GLU A 38 7.91 -7.66 13.99
C GLU A 38 7.72 -8.41 12.67
N GLN A 39 6.73 -7.98 11.91
CA GLN A 39 6.51 -8.50 10.57
C GLN A 39 7.76 -8.26 9.69
N PRO A 40 8.17 -9.25 8.86
CA PRO A 40 9.23 -9.06 7.89
C PRO A 40 8.92 -7.90 6.94
N LEU A 41 9.92 -7.05 6.68
CA LEU A 41 9.76 -5.85 5.86
C LEU A 41 9.09 -6.08 4.49
N PRO A 42 9.44 -7.11 3.69
CA PRO A 42 8.76 -7.34 2.41
C PRO A 42 7.26 -7.65 2.58
N ALA A 43 6.89 -8.41 3.60
CA ALA A 43 5.50 -8.74 3.89
C ALA A 43 4.73 -7.51 4.38
N LEU A 44 5.36 -6.68 5.21
CA LEU A 44 4.79 -5.43 5.69
C LEU A 44 4.54 -4.44 4.55
N VAL A 45 5.51 -4.27 3.64
CA VAL A 45 5.36 -3.39 2.46
C VAL A 45 4.24 -3.89 1.54
N ALA A 46 4.12 -5.19 1.31
CA ALA A 46 3.05 -5.75 0.50
C ALA A 46 1.67 -5.57 1.14
N ALA A 47 1.54 -5.78 2.46
CA ALA A 47 0.30 -5.56 3.20
C ALA A 47 -0.12 -4.09 3.17
N TYR A 48 0.83 -3.17 3.37
CA TYR A 48 0.57 -1.74 3.26
C TYR A 48 0.16 -1.34 1.84
N GLY A 49 0.80 -1.90 0.82
CA GLY A 49 0.44 -1.66 -0.57
C GLY A 49 -1.00 -2.05 -0.91
N GLU A 50 -1.46 -3.20 -0.40
CA GLU A 50 -2.87 -3.62 -0.50
C GLU A 50 -3.79 -2.58 0.15
N HIS A 51 -3.53 -2.21 1.41
CA HIS A 51 -4.32 -1.23 2.13
C HIS A 51 -4.37 0.14 1.41
N ALA A 52 -3.24 0.61 0.90
CA ALA A 52 -3.15 1.88 0.18
C ALA A 52 -3.91 1.84 -1.15
N ILE A 53 -3.79 0.76 -1.92
CA ILE A 53 -4.51 0.58 -3.19
C ILE A 53 -6.01 0.50 -2.94
N ASP A 54 -6.47 -0.28 -1.95
CA ASP A 54 -7.89 -0.38 -1.61
C ASP A 54 -8.45 0.97 -1.17
N THR A 55 -7.70 1.73 -0.38
CA THR A 55 -8.07 3.10 0.02
C THR A 55 -8.19 4.03 -1.19
N LEU A 56 -7.21 4.01 -2.10
CA LEU A 56 -7.24 4.84 -3.32
C LEU A 56 -8.39 4.45 -4.25
N MET A 57 -8.66 3.16 -4.39
CA MET A 57 -9.78 2.66 -5.19
C MET A 57 -11.11 3.06 -4.56
N ALA A 58 -11.24 2.95 -3.24
CA ALA A 58 -12.44 3.40 -2.54
C ALA A 58 -12.70 4.90 -2.76
N LEU A 59 -11.65 5.72 -2.69
CA LEU A 59 -11.73 7.15 -3.00
C LEU A 59 -12.10 7.40 -4.47
N ALA A 60 -11.49 6.67 -5.41
CA ALA A 60 -11.76 6.80 -6.85
C ALA A 60 -13.21 6.41 -7.22
N PHE A 61 -13.78 5.42 -6.54
CA PHE A 61 -15.18 5.03 -6.69
C PHE A 61 -16.14 5.87 -5.85
N GLY A 62 -15.64 6.85 -5.10
CA GLY A 62 -16.46 7.80 -4.37
C GLY A 62 -17.22 7.20 -3.18
N LEU A 63 -16.67 6.17 -2.53
CA LEU A 63 -17.19 5.63 -1.27
C LEU A 63 -17.30 6.78 -0.25
N ARG A 64 -18.53 7.11 0.16
CA ARG A 64 -18.81 8.08 1.23
C ARG A 64 -19.39 7.36 2.44
N SER A 65 -19.00 7.79 3.64
CA SER A 65 -19.52 7.25 4.91
C SER A 65 -21.03 7.48 5.12
N SER A 66 -21.65 8.31 4.27
CA SER A 66 -23.08 8.63 4.30
C SER A 66 -23.92 7.83 3.30
N MET A 67 -23.36 6.79 2.66
CA MET A 67 -24.10 5.96 1.70
C MET A 67 -25.06 5.03 2.42
N THR A 68 -26.25 4.86 1.84
CA THR A 68 -27.24 3.87 2.28
C THR A 68 -26.80 2.46 1.90
N ASP A 69 -27.34 1.43 2.57
CA ASP A 69 -26.99 0.03 2.30
C ASP A 69 -27.25 -0.37 0.83
N GLU A 70 -28.31 0.15 0.22
CA GLU A 70 -28.66 -0.09 -1.19
C GLU A 70 -27.65 0.58 -2.15
N GLU A 71 -27.17 1.77 -1.83
CA GLU A 71 -26.10 2.44 -2.58
C GLU A 71 -24.75 1.72 -2.42
N LEU A 72 -24.50 1.13 -1.25
CA LEU A 72 -23.31 0.32 -0.97
C LEU A 72 -23.32 -0.99 -1.77
N GLU A 73 -24.46 -1.65 -1.86
CA GLU A 73 -24.63 -2.90 -2.62
C GLU A 73 -24.48 -2.65 -4.12
N ALA A 74 -25.13 -1.60 -4.65
CA ALA A 74 -24.96 -1.20 -6.05
C ALA A 74 -23.52 -0.81 -6.39
N LEU A 75 -22.81 -0.16 -5.46
CA LEU A 75 -21.40 0.17 -5.63
C LEU A 75 -20.52 -1.08 -5.58
N THR A 76 -20.83 -2.04 -4.70
CA THR A 76 -20.10 -3.31 -4.58
C THR A 76 -20.22 -4.14 -5.86
N ASP A 77 -21.41 -4.19 -6.47
CA ASP A 77 -21.64 -4.84 -7.76
C ASP A 77 -20.90 -4.11 -8.91
N ALA A 78 -20.91 -2.77 -8.88
CA ALA A 78 -20.17 -1.95 -9.84
C ALA A 78 -18.64 -2.19 -9.72
N VAL A 79 -18.10 -2.25 -8.51
CA VAL A 79 -16.68 -2.55 -8.22
C VAL A 79 -16.34 -3.98 -8.64
N SER A 80 -17.20 -4.96 -8.37
CA SER A 80 -16.98 -6.37 -8.74
C SER A 80 -16.93 -6.59 -10.26
N SER A 81 -17.72 -5.82 -11.02
CA SER A 81 -17.69 -5.83 -12.48
C SER A 81 -16.53 -4.98 -13.06
N ASN A 82 -15.93 -4.09 -12.27
CA ASN A 82 -14.86 -3.19 -12.68
C ASN A 82 -13.53 -3.93 -12.92
N ILE A 83 -12.93 -3.72 -14.09
CA ILE A 83 -11.64 -4.33 -14.44
C ILE A 83 -10.51 -3.78 -13.55
N GLY A 84 -10.50 -2.49 -13.24
CA GLY A 84 -9.49 -1.86 -12.38
C GLY A 84 -9.48 -2.46 -10.98
N ALA A 85 -10.65 -2.67 -10.37
CA ALA A 85 -10.76 -3.29 -9.04
C ALA A 85 -10.28 -4.75 -9.04
N ARG A 86 -10.63 -5.53 -10.06
CA ARG A 86 -10.14 -6.91 -10.21
C ARG A 86 -8.63 -6.96 -10.44
N MET A 87 -8.07 -6.03 -11.20
CA MET A 87 -6.63 -5.92 -11.43
C MET A 87 -5.89 -5.50 -10.15
N ALA A 88 -6.44 -4.56 -9.38
CA ALA A 88 -5.92 -4.16 -8.07
C ALA A 88 -5.87 -5.35 -7.09
N ALA A 89 -6.97 -6.10 -6.99
CA ALA A 89 -7.05 -7.30 -6.14
C ALA A 89 -6.04 -8.38 -6.57
N LEU A 90 -5.89 -8.61 -7.89
CA LEU A 90 -4.90 -9.54 -8.42
C LEU A 90 -3.47 -9.09 -8.09
N LEU A 91 -3.19 -7.79 -8.22
CA LEU A 91 -1.89 -7.21 -7.89
C LEU A 91 -1.59 -7.37 -6.39
N ALA A 92 -2.53 -7.01 -5.51
CA ALA A 92 -2.39 -7.18 -4.06
C ALA A 92 -2.10 -8.65 -3.68
N ARG A 93 -2.84 -9.60 -4.27
CA ARG A 93 -2.57 -11.03 -4.07
C ARG A 93 -1.19 -11.44 -4.57
N THR A 94 -0.75 -10.92 -5.71
CA THR A 94 0.56 -11.22 -6.30
C THR A 94 1.69 -10.68 -5.44
N LEU A 95 1.57 -9.44 -4.95
CA LEU A 95 2.54 -8.81 -4.05
C LEU A 95 2.67 -9.57 -2.73
N ARG A 96 1.55 -9.99 -2.13
CA ARG A 96 1.56 -10.81 -0.92
C ARG A 96 2.22 -12.17 -1.15
N ALA A 97 1.90 -12.85 -2.24
CA ALA A 97 2.51 -14.13 -2.57
C ALA A 97 4.02 -14.00 -2.80
N TRP A 98 4.46 -12.95 -3.50
CA TRP A 98 5.87 -12.67 -3.69
C TRP A 98 6.56 -12.41 -2.36
N ALA A 99 6.01 -11.49 -1.54
CA ALA A 99 6.56 -11.14 -0.24
C ALA A 99 6.65 -12.34 0.73
N ALA A 100 5.67 -13.25 0.71
CA ALA A 100 5.67 -14.45 1.54
C ALA A 100 6.82 -15.42 1.23
N THR A 101 7.36 -15.36 0.01
CA THR A 101 8.51 -16.17 -0.42
C THR A 101 9.85 -15.44 -0.32
N THR A 102 9.83 -14.12 -0.08
CA THR A 102 11.02 -13.28 0.02
C THR A 102 11.67 -13.45 1.40
N ALA A 103 12.97 -13.71 1.42
CA ALA A 103 13.72 -13.74 2.67
C ALA A 103 13.71 -12.35 3.34
N ALA A 104 13.59 -12.29 4.67
CA ALA A 104 13.46 -11.03 5.41
C ALA A 104 14.61 -10.04 5.15
N GLY A 105 15.82 -10.53 4.88
CA GLY A 105 17.00 -9.72 4.55
C GLY A 105 17.23 -9.45 3.06
N ASP A 106 16.34 -9.90 2.17
CA ASP A 106 16.47 -9.62 0.73
C ASP A 106 15.98 -8.19 0.42
N LEU A 107 16.91 -7.25 0.58
CA LEU A 107 16.64 -5.83 0.35
C LEU A 107 16.34 -5.52 -1.11
N ALA A 108 16.92 -6.28 -2.05
CA ALA A 108 16.69 -6.09 -3.48
C ALA A 108 15.24 -6.45 -3.85
N ALA A 109 14.76 -7.60 -3.38
CA ALA A 109 13.36 -8.00 -3.57
C ALA A 109 12.40 -7.05 -2.83
N THR A 110 12.74 -6.64 -1.60
CA THR A 110 11.93 -5.67 -0.83
C THR A 110 11.79 -4.34 -1.57
N LYS A 111 12.89 -3.81 -2.12
CA LYS A 111 12.90 -2.59 -2.94
C LYS A 111 12.07 -2.75 -4.22
N ALA A 112 12.12 -3.92 -4.86
CA ALA A 112 11.32 -4.18 -6.05
C ALA A 112 9.81 -4.27 -5.74
N ILE A 113 9.43 -4.89 -4.61
CA ILE A 113 8.06 -4.89 -4.09
C ILE A 113 7.60 -3.45 -3.80
N ALA A 114 8.40 -2.66 -3.07
CA ALA A 114 8.10 -1.28 -2.73
C ALA A 114 7.87 -0.39 -3.96
N ARG A 115 8.74 -0.51 -4.98
CA ARG A 115 8.57 0.20 -6.25
C ARG A 115 7.29 -0.20 -6.97
N THR A 116 6.96 -1.49 -6.98
CA THR A 116 5.71 -1.98 -7.58
C THR A 116 4.48 -1.40 -6.87
N VAL A 117 4.51 -1.28 -5.53
CA VAL A 117 3.46 -0.62 -4.75
C VAL A 117 3.32 0.85 -5.15
N ILE A 118 4.44 1.59 -5.23
CA ILE A 118 4.42 3.01 -5.65
C ILE A 118 3.85 3.16 -7.06
N ASP A 119 4.26 2.32 -8.00
CA ASP A 119 3.76 2.38 -9.38
C ASP A 119 2.26 2.07 -9.44
N ALA A 120 1.78 1.14 -8.62
CA ALA A 120 0.35 0.85 -8.49
C ALA A 120 -0.44 2.04 -7.93
N MET A 121 0.07 2.68 -6.87
CA MET A 121 -0.57 3.88 -6.30
C MET A 121 -0.69 5.00 -7.35
N ARG A 122 0.39 5.24 -8.12
CA ARG A 122 0.40 6.25 -9.20
C ARG A 122 -0.55 5.91 -10.34
N ALA A 123 -0.74 4.63 -10.64
CA ALA A 123 -1.67 4.19 -11.67
C ALA A 123 -3.13 4.50 -11.32
N VAL A 124 -3.47 4.56 -10.03
CA VAL A 124 -4.83 4.83 -9.54
C VAL A 124 -5.12 6.34 -9.39
N THR A 125 -4.12 7.20 -9.20
CA THR A 125 -4.29 8.64 -8.86
C THR A 125 -4.39 9.61 -10.05
N GLU A 126 -4.77 9.14 -11.25
CA GLU A 126 -5.06 9.98 -12.43
C GLU A 126 -3.96 11.00 -12.83
N GLU A 127 -2.78 10.51 -13.20
CA GLU A 127 -1.96 10.98 -14.35
C GLU A 127 -0.59 10.31 -14.25
N PRO A 128 -0.38 9.17 -14.96
CA PRO A 128 0.90 8.48 -14.99
C PRO A 128 2.01 9.44 -15.43
N GLY A 129 2.84 9.90 -14.48
CA GLY A 129 3.94 10.83 -14.74
C GLY A 129 3.86 12.20 -14.08
N LYS A 130 2.71 12.64 -13.55
CA LYS A 130 2.60 13.94 -12.82
C LYS A 130 2.41 13.81 -11.32
N THR A 131 2.02 12.65 -10.82
CA THR A 131 1.94 12.41 -9.37
C THR A 131 3.34 12.32 -8.77
N ASP A 132 3.73 13.33 -8.00
CA ASP A 132 4.94 13.30 -7.19
C ASP A 132 4.75 12.29 -6.04
N VAL A 133 5.67 11.32 -5.96
CA VAL A 133 5.59 10.21 -5.00
C VAL A 133 5.77 10.68 -3.56
N LEU A 134 6.70 11.61 -3.30
CA LEU A 134 6.99 12.05 -1.94
C LEU A 134 5.83 12.82 -1.29
N PRO A 135 5.17 13.79 -1.96
CA PRO A 135 3.95 14.40 -1.44
C PRO A 135 2.84 13.39 -1.20
N LEU A 136 2.65 12.41 -2.10
CA LEU A 136 1.66 11.35 -1.91
C LEU A 136 1.93 10.55 -0.64
N LEU A 137 3.16 10.06 -0.45
CA LEU A 137 3.56 9.33 0.75
C LEU A 137 3.46 10.18 2.02
N ALA A 138 3.74 11.48 1.93
CA ALA A 138 3.54 12.41 3.03
C ALA A 138 2.05 12.55 3.41
N THR A 139 1.15 12.61 2.43
CA THR A 139 -0.30 12.60 2.69
C THR A 139 -0.73 11.32 3.41
N PHE A 140 -0.25 10.16 2.96
CA PHE A 140 -0.55 8.89 3.63
C PHE A 140 0.02 8.81 5.05
N ARG A 141 1.21 9.38 5.29
CA ARG A 141 1.78 9.51 6.64
C ARG A 141 0.89 10.37 7.54
N THR A 142 0.46 11.54 7.06
CA THR A 142 -0.47 12.39 7.82
C THR A 142 -1.79 11.68 8.12
N TYR A 143 -2.30 10.91 7.16
CA TYR A 143 -3.53 10.13 7.35
C TYR A 143 -3.38 9.07 8.44
N ALA A 144 -2.30 8.27 8.41
CA ALA A 144 -2.01 7.26 9.42
C ALA A 144 -1.87 7.86 10.83
N LEU A 145 -1.26 9.03 10.95
CA LEU A 145 -1.11 9.73 12.23
C LEU A 145 -2.42 10.35 12.76
N SER A 146 -3.36 10.68 11.86
CA SER A 146 -4.63 11.33 12.23
C SER A 146 -5.75 10.35 12.56
N ASN A 147 -5.59 9.07 12.20
CA ASN A 147 -6.58 8.01 12.41
C ASN A 147 -5.92 6.78 13.06
N PRO A 148 -5.50 6.88 14.34
CA PRO A 148 -4.82 5.79 15.05
C PRO A 148 -5.72 4.60 15.38
#